data_AF-A0A9X9X5G7-F1
#
_entry.id   AF-A0A9X9X5G7-F1
#
_cell.length_a   1.000
_cell.length_b   1.000
_cell.length_c   1.000
_cell.angle_alpha   90.00
_cell.angle_beta   90.00
_cell.angle_gamma   90.00
#
_symmetry.space_group_name_H-M   'P 1'
#
loop_
_entity.id
_entity.type
_entity.pdbx_description
1 polymer ?
#
loop_
_entity_poly.entity_id
_entity_poly.type
_entity_poly.pdbx_seq_one_letter_code
_entity_poly.pdbx_strand_id
1 'polypeptide(L)'
;MRIARLLSAGILLAGSIALAQDADLARRQAEAAAAIAGQAEEEEVLAEGEGRSEVFGYCTACHNTALIRRSAFTRDRWDELMDWMSEKHGMNPLEGEFRQTIVDYLAQHYGPRRRGPRGGNPFLD
;
A
#
# COMPACT_ATOMS: atom_id res chain seq x y z
N MET A 1 -41.99 7.41 60.44
CA MET A 1 -40.56 7.78 60.29
C MET A 1 -39.98 6.86 59.22
N ARG A 2 -39.87 7.23 57.93
CA ARG A 2 -38.74 7.96 57.31
C ARG A 2 -37.43 7.56 58.01
N ILE A 3 -36.52 6.81 57.40
CA ILE A 3 -35.53 7.35 56.45
C ILE A 3 -35.04 6.24 55.50
N ALA A 4 -35.26 6.46 54.21
CA ALA A 4 -34.42 5.95 53.12
C ALA A 4 -33.34 7.00 52.80
N ARG A 5 -32.24 6.57 52.15
CA ARG A 5 -31.03 7.28 51.68
C ARG A 5 -29.83 6.73 52.46
N LEU A 6 -28.91 5.98 51.84
CA LEU A 6 -27.81 6.54 51.05
C LEU A 6 -27.31 5.51 50.01
N LEU A 7 -27.61 5.72 48.74
CA LEU A 7 -26.87 5.14 47.60
C LEU A 7 -26.86 6.20 46.49
N SER A 8 -25.95 7.17 46.58
CA SER A 8 -25.81 8.21 45.55
C SER A 8 -24.36 8.70 45.45
N ALA A 9 -23.40 7.79 45.31
CA ALA A 9 -22.01 8.15 45.01
C ALA A 9 -21.31 7.27 43.95
N GLY A 10 -21.92 6.16 43.50
CA GLY A 10 -21.26 5.20 42.60
C GLY A 10 -21.34 5.51 41.09
N ILE A 11 -22.27 6.38 40.67
CA ILE A 11 -22.57 6.55 39.23
C ILE A 11 -21.68 7.61 38.56
N LEU A 12 -21.10 8.54 39.31
CA LEU A 12 -20.30 9.63 38.74
C LEU A 12 -18.88 9.23 38.31
N LEU A 13 -18.26 8.19 38.90
CA LEU A 13 -16.92 7.74 38.50
C LEU A 13 -16.89 6.93 37.19
N ALA A 14 -17.95 6.16 36.88
CA ALA A 14 -17.98 5.32 35.69
C ALA A 14 -18.08 6.12 34.38
N GLY A 15 -18.76 7.28 34.42
CA GLY A 15 -18.91 8.16 33.25
C GLY A 15 -17.60 8.81 32.81
N SER A 16 -16.70 9.13 33.74
CA SER A 16 -15.40 9.74 33.42
C SER A 16 -14.41 8.77 32.79
N ILE A 17 -14.50 7.48 33.15
CA ILE A 17 -13.60 6.44 32.63
C ILE A 17 -13.96 6.08 31.19
N ALA A 18 -15.24 5.98 30.85
CA ALA A 18 -15.68 5.71 29.47
C ALA A 18 -15.24 6.82 28.49
N LEU A 19 -15.42 8.10 28.85
CA LEU A 19 -15.00 9.24 28.03
C LEU A 19 -13.46 9.32 27.83
N ALA A 20 -12.68 8.87 28.82
CA ALA A 20 -11.22 8.89 28.74
C ALA A 20 -10.63 7.76 27.87
N GLN A 21 -11.29 6.58 27.83
CA GLN A 21 -10.87 5.44 27.00
C GLN A 21 -11.03 5.72 25.51
N ASP A 22 -12.12 6.39 25.13
CA ASP A 22 -12.40 6.75 23.73
C ASP A 22 -11.39 7.76 23.18
N ALA A 23 -10.93 8.70 24.02
CA ALA A 23 -9.94 9.70 23.63
C ALA A 23 -8.53 9.10 23.40
N ASP A 24 -8.12 8.14 24.23
CA ASP A 24 -6.82 7.46 24.06
C ASP A 24 -6.82 6.55 22.82
N LEU A 25 -7.94 5.86 22.55
CA LEU A 25 -8.09 5.08 21.32
C LEU A 25 -8.06 5.98 20.07
N ALA A 26 -8.83 7.07 20.07
CA ALA A 26 -8.84 8.02 18.95
C ALA A 26 -7.45 8.61 18.69
N ARG A 27 -6.70 8.93 19.74
CA ARG A 27 -5.32 9.42 19.64
C ARG A 27 -4.39 8.37 19.04
N ARG A 28 -4.44 7.13 19.52
CA ARG A 28 -3.63 6.02 18.97
C ARG A 28 -3.98 5.74 17.51
N GLN A 29 -5.25 5.82 17.15
CA GLN A 29 -5.70 5.67 15.76
C GLN A 29 -5.17 6.82 14.88
N ALA A 30 -5.17 8.05 15.38
CA ALA A 30 -4.61 9.20 14.66
C ALA A 30 -3.08 9.09 14.50
N GLU A 31 -2.37 8.68 15.54
CA GLU A 31 -0.93 8.42 15.51
C GLU A 31 -0.58 7.30 14.50
N ALA A 32 -1.34 6.20 14.50
CA ALA A 32 -1.17 5.12 13.54
C ALA A 32 -1.47 5.53 12.10
N ALA A 33 -2.54 6.31 11.87
CA ALA A 33 -2.87 6.85 10.56
C ALA A 33 -1.78 7.79 10.05
N ALA A 34 -1.24 8.66 10.91
CA ALA A 34 -0.12 9.55 10.57
C ALA A 34 1.15 8.77 10.22
N ALA A 35 1.44 7.68 10.93
CA ALA A 35 2.58 6.80 10.64
C ALA A 35 2.49 6.14 9.26
N ILE A 36 1.28 5.83 8.77
CA ILE A 36 1.04 5.23 7.45
C ILE A 36 1.01 6.30 6.34
N ALA A 37 0.45 7.47 6.62
CA ALA A 37 0.24 8.52 5.62
C ALA A 37 1.54 9.25 5.20
N GLY A 38 2.60 9.19 6.01
CA GLY A 38 3.78 10.06 5.88
C GLY A 38 4.98 9.50 5.11
N GLN A 39 4.96 8.25 4.66
CA GLN A 39 6.15 7.66 4.03
C GLN A 39 6.10 7.83 2.51
N ALA A 40 6.60 8.96 2.03
CA ALA A 40 7.02 9.05 0.64
C ALA A 40 8.08 7.97 0.40
N GLU A 41 7.86 7.12 -0.60
CA GLU A 41 8.87 6.14 -0.97
C GLU A 41 10.07 6.87 -1.60
N GLU A 42 11.25 6.30 -1.43
CA GLU A 42 12.47 6.73 -2.11
C GLU A 42 12.76 5.75 -3.26
N GLU A 43 13.54 6.17 -4.25
CA GLU A 43 13.83 5.38 -5.46
C GLU A 43 14.44 4.01 -5.14
N GLU A 44 15.23 3.94 -4.06
CA GLU A 44 15.93 2.77 -3.54
C GLU A 44 14.98 1.64 -3.10
N VAL A 45 13.67 1.91 -2.98
CA VAL A 45 12.67 0.88 -2.76
C VAL A 45 12.55 -0.10 -3.94
N LEU A 46 12.93 0.36 -5.14
CA LEU A 46 13.00 -0.43 -6.37
C LEU A 46 14.40 -1.05 -6.53
N ALA A 47 14.46 -2.22 -7.18
CA ALA A 47 15.73 -2.89 -7.47
C ALA A 47 16.70 -1.99 -8.24
N GLU A 48 17.97 -1.99 -7.86
CA GLU A 48 19.00 -1.21 -8.56
C GLU A 48 19.16 -1.67 -10.03
N GLY A 49 19.23 -0.72 -10.97
CA GLY A 49 19.39 -0.99 -12.39
C GLY A 49 19.12 0.22 -13.30
N GLU A 50 19.55 0.12 -14.56
CA GLU A 50 19.24 1.09 -15.62
C GLU A 50 17.73 1.15 -15.87
N GLY A 51 17.12 2.34 -15.85
CA GLY A 51 15.68 2.51 -15.94
C GLY A 51 14.96 2.66 -14.59
N ARG A 52 15.67 2.51 -13.46
CA ARG A 52 15.06 2.63 -12.12
C ARG A 52 14.47 4.03 -11.89
N SER A 53 15.22 5.08 -12.19
CA SER A 53 14.78 6.47 -11.98
C SER A 53 13.58 6.82 -12.87
N GLU A 54 13.59 6.35 -14.12
CA GLU A 54 12.50 6.53 -15.08
C GLU A 54 11.22 5.86 -14.57
N VAL A 55 11.31 4.60 -14.11
CA VAL A 55 10.18 3.87 -13.55
C VAL A 55 9.69 4.51 -12.26
N PHE A 56 10.58 4.90 -11.36
CA PHE A 56 10.18 5.57 -10.13
C PHE A 56 9.45 6.87 -10.44
N GLY A 57 10.07 7.79 -11.20
CA GLY A 57 9.47 9.08 -11.50
C GLY A 57 8.15 9.00 -12.28
N TYR A 58 8.02 8.04 -13.21
CA TYR A 58 6.84 7.95 -14.06
C TYR A 58 5.71 7.13 -13.43
N CYS A 59 6.03 5.97 -12.85
CA CYS A 59 5.02 5.03 -12.37
C CYS A 59 4.51 5.36 -10.97
N THR A 60 5.21 6.21 -10.19
CA THR A 60 4.74 6.60 -8.85
C THR A 60 3.91 7.89 -8.84
N ALA A 61 3.61 8.46 -10.01
CA ALA A 61 2.78 9.66 -10.12
C ALA A 61 1.33 9.43 -9.65
N CYS A 62 0.84 8.19 -9.72
CA CYS A 62 -0.56 7.85 -9.40
C CYS A 62 -0.72 6.83 -8.26
N HIS A 63 0.30 6.04 -7.94
CA HIS A 63 0.25 5.00 -6.90
C HIS A 63 1.65 4.71 -6.34
N ASN A 64 1.75 4.00 -5.22
CA ASN A 64 3.05 3.59 -4.69
C ASN A 64 3.70 2.42 -5.47
N THR A 65 4.99 2.18 -5.24
CA THR A 65 5.78 1.11 -5.88
C THR A 65 5.35 -0.29 -5.46
N ALA A 66 4.53 -0.45 -4.42
CA ALA A 66 4.05 -1.77 -4.01
C ALA A 66 3.22 -2.47 -5.11
N LEU A 67 2.61 -1.73 -6.05
CA LEU A 67 1.97 -2.32 -7.25
C LEU A 67 3.00 -2.99 -8.17
N ILE A 68 4.13 -2.31 -8.39
CA ILE A 68 5.22 -2.77 -9.26
C ILE A 68 5.89 -3.99 -8.62
N ARG A 69 6.30 -3.85 -7.35
CA ARG A 69 7.09 -4.86 -6.62
C ARG A 69 6.35 -6.19 -6.40
N ARG A 70 5.01 -6.17 -6.37
CA ARG A 70 4.22 -7.40 -6.27
C ARG A 70 3.88 -8.01 -7.62
N SER A 71 4.06 -7.29 -8.73
CA SER A 71 3.81 -7.80 -10.07
C SER A 71 4.92 -8.73 -10.53
N ALA A 72 4.61 -9.57 -11.51
CA ALA A 72 5.53 -10.56 -12.04
C ALA A 72 5.08 -10.94 -13.46
N PHE A 73 5.42 -10.11 -14.44
CA PHE A 73 4.95 -10.23 -15.82
C PHE A 73 6.11 -10.46 -16.78
N THR A 74 5.84 -11.12 -17.92
CA THR A 74 6.79 -11.15 -19.03
C THR A 74 6.99 -9.75 -19.58
N ARG A 75 8.08 -9.53 -20.35
CA ARG A 75 8.32 -8.26 -21.04
C ARG A 75 7.12 -7.81 -21.88
N ASP A 76 6.61 -8.69 -22.73
CA ASP A 76 5.46 -8.39 -23.59
C ASP A 76 4.23 -8.02 -22.78
N ARG A 77 4.03 -8.67 -21.62
CA ARG A 77 2.89 -8.36 -20.76
C ARG A 77 3.05 -7.04 -20.02
N TRP A 78 4.28 -6.64 -19.67
CA TRP A 78 4.56 -5.28 -19.18
C TRP A 78 4.32 -4.23 -20.25
N ASP A 79 4.72 -4.52 -21.49
CA ASP A 79 4.50 -3.65 -22.66
C ASP A 79 3.01 -3.40 -22.90
N GLU A 80 2.20 -4.47 -22.97
CA GLU A 80 0.74 -4.39 -23.06
C GLU A 80 0.12 -3.64 -21.88
N LEU A 81 0.70 -3.76 -20.69
CA LEU A 81 0.19 -3.06 -19.51
C LEU A 81 0.38 -1.54 -19.63
N MET A 82 1.45 -1.06 -20.28
CA MET A 82 1.66 0.37 -20.51
C MET A 82 0.56 0.95 -21.40
N ASP A 83 0.13 0.19 -22.42
CA ASP A 83 -0.99 0.59 -23.27
C ASP A 83 -2.29 0.62 -22.47
N TRP A 84 -2.53 -0.42 -21.65
CA TRP A 84 -3.72 -0.48 -20.80
C TRP A 84 -3.78 0.65 -19.75
N MET A 85 -2.65 0.99 -19.14
CA MET A 85 -2.54 2.14 -18.22
C MET A 85 -2.88 3.44 -18.92
N SER A 86 -2.40 3.62 -20.15
CA SER A 86 -2.68 4.83 -20.93
C SER A 86 -4.16 4.90 -21.31
N GLU A 87 -4.70 3.81 -21.86
CA GLU A 87 -6.07 3.77 -22.37
C GLU A 87 -7.15 3.79 -21.28
N LYS A 88 -6.91 3.12 -20.15
CA LYS A 88 -7.94 2.92 -19.11
C LYS A 88 -7.75 3.77 -17.87
N HIS A 89 -6.51 4.16 -17.59
CA HIS A 89 -6.17 4.87 -16.35
C HIS A 89 -5.63 6.28 -16.62
N GLY A 90 -5.55 6.71 -17.88
CA GLY A 90 -5.15 8.06 -18.25
C GLY A 90 -3.67 8.35 -18.01
N MET A 91 -2.84 7.30 -17.96
CA MET A 91 -1.39 7.47 -17.99
C MET A 91 -1.00 8.14 -19.32
N ASN A 92 -0.03 9.05 -19.30
CA ASN A 92 0.52 9.55 -20.55
C ASN A 92 1.16 8.36 -21.33
N PRO A 93 1.00 8.29 -22.66
CA PRO A 93 1.62 7.23 -23.43
C PRO A 93 3.15 7.26 -23.32
N LEU A 94 3.74 6.08 -23.19
CA LEU A 94 5.18 5.87 -23.32
C LEU A 94 5.49 5.55 -24.78
N GLU A 95 6.55 6.14 -25.33
CA GLU A 95 6.94 5.95 -26.73
C GLU A 95 8.46 5.80 -26.88
N GLY A 96 8.88 5.22 -28.00
CA GLY A 96 10.28 5.15 -28.41
C GLY A 96 11.20 4.49 -27.38
N GLU A 97 12.40 5.06 -27.22
CA GLU A 97 13.44 4.58 -26.30
C GLU A 97 12.97 4.61 -24.85
N PHE A 98 12.23 5.64 -24.44
CA PHE A 98 11.74 5.77 -23.06
C PHE A 98 10.82 4.61 -22.65
N ARG A 99 9.93 4.18 -23.55
CA ARG A 99 9.11 2.96 -23.32
C ARG A 99 9.98 1.72 -23.20
N GLN A 100 11.00 1.57 -24.04
CA GLN A 100 11.91 0.43 -24.01
C GLN A 100 12.64 0.37 -22.67
N THR A 101 13.24 1.48 -22.21
CA THR A 101 13.91 1.59 -20.91
C THR A 101 13.00 1.15 -19.76
N ILE A 102 11.78 1.67 -19.70
CA ILE A 102 10.81 1.32 -18.64
C ILE A 102 10.44 -0.16 -18.70
N VAL A 103 10.04 -0.66 -19.87
CA VAL A 103 9.57 -2.05 -20.04
C VAL A 103 10.69 -3.06 -19.80
N ASP A 104 11.91 -2.76 -20.25
CA ASP A 104 13.08 -3.62 -20.06
C ASP A 104 13.46 -3.71 -18.57
N TYR A 105 13.50 -2.58 -17.86
CA TYR A 105 13.71 -2.56 -16.42
C TYR A 105 12.63 -3.35 -15.68
N LEU A 106 11.34 -3.11 -15.99
CA LEU A 106 10.23 -3.84 -15.36
C LEU A 106 10.32 -5.34 -15.58
N ALA A 107 10.65 -5.77 -16.79
CA ALA A 107 10.79 -7.19 -17.13
C ALA A 107 12.01 -7.84 -16.46
N GLN A 108 13.14 -7.13 -16.42
CA GLN A 108 14.39 -7.62 -15.84
C GLN A 108 14.26 -7.80 -14.32
N HIS A 109 13.67 -6.83 -13.62
CA HIS A 109 13.63 -6.81 -12.16
C HIS A 109 12.32 -7.35 -11.57
N TYR A 110 11.21 -7.27 -12.31
CA TYR A 110 9.87 -7.70 -11.89
C TYR A 110 9.24 -8.67 -12.91
N GLY A 111 10.07 -9.57 -13.43
CA GLY A 111 9.71 -10.63 -14.36
C GLY A 111 8.90 -11.79 -13.72
N PRO A 112 8.51 -12.82 -14.51
CA PRO A 112 7.76 -13.96 -13.99
C PRO A 112 8.51 -14.68 -12.87
N ARG A 113 7.88 -14.82 -11.71
CA ARG A 113 8.44 -15.60 -10.61
C ARG A 113 8.26 -17.08 -10.88
N ARG A 114 9.36 -17.85 -10.80
CA ARG A 114 9.27 -19.32 -10.85
C ARG A 114 8.40 -19.79 -9.69
N ARG A 115 7.26 -20.41 -10.01
CA ARG A 115 6.40 -21.07 -9.02
C ARG A 115 7.22 -22.19 -8.40
N GLY A 116 7.59 -22.04 -7.13
CA GLY A 116 8.33 -23.07 -6.40
C GLY A 116 7.51 -24.37 -6.33
N PRO A 117 8.14 -25.51 -5.96
CA PRO A 117 7.47 -26.81 -5.90
C PRO A 117 6.20 -26.84 -5.03
N ARG A 118 6.07 -25.90 -4.07
CA ARG A 118 4.91 -25.74 -3.18
C ARG A 118 3.89 -24.71 -3.66
N GLY A 119 3.81 -24.45 -4.97
CA GLY A 119 2.84 -23.49 -5.51
C GLY A 119 1.38 -23.90 -5.31
N GLY A 120 1.10 -25.18 -5.03
CA GLY A 120 -0.25 -25.68 -4.75
C GLY A 120 -0.90 -24.95 -3.59
N ASN A 121 -2.20 -24.68 -3.71
CA ASN A 121 -2.99 -24.19 -2.58
C ASN A 121 -3.01 -25.29 -1.50
N PRO A 122 -2.46 -25.05 -0.29
CA PRO A 122 -2.34 -26.07 0.76
C PRO A 122 -3.69 -26.44 1.39
N PHE A 123 -4.79 -25.85 0.92
CA PHE A 123 -6.15 -26.10 1.40
C PHE A 123 -7.03 -26.84 0.37
N LEU A 124 -6.46 -27.26 -0.77
CA LEU A 124 -7.16 -28.04 -1.80
C LEU A 124 -6.80 -29.53 -1.76
N ASP A 125 -6.25 -30.01 -0.64
CA ASP A 125 -6.01 -31.43 -0.37
C ASP A 125 -7.31 -32.15 0.05
#